data_AF-R7ZJ53-F1
#
_entry.id   AF-R7ZJ53-F1
#
_cell.length_a   1.000
_cell.length_b   1.000
_cell.length_c   1.000
_cell.angle_alpha   90.00
_cell.angle_beta   90.00
_cell.angle_gamma   90.00
#
_symmetry.space_group_name_H-M   'P 1'
#
loop_
_entity.id
_entity.type
_entity.pdbx_description
1 polymer ?
#
loop_
_entity_poly.entity_id
_entity_poly.type
_entity_poly.pdbx_seq_one_letter_code
_entity_poly.pdbx_strand_id
1 'polypeptide(L)'
;MTAELWRQTDATFALYLDSIHYREIRNIKRSRDWYVIATYQKNGRVVGLQWRIPEKDYRAAKRIEKRVNKSVHEIVETPSLDTG
;
A
#
# COMPACT_ATOMS: atom_id res chain seq x y z
N MET A 1 -4.09 8.47 -4.67
CA MET A 1 -3.81 7.75 -3.41
C MET A 1 -3.19 6.43 -3.82
N THR A 2 -1.97 6.17 -3.34
CA THR A 2 -0.96 5.40 -4.04
C THR A 2 -0.36 4.32 -3.15
N ALA A 3 -0.01 3.18 -3.76
CA ALA A 3 0.97 2.27 -3.23
C ALA A 3 2.32 2.57 -3.90
N GLU A 4 3.37 2.68 -3.10
CA GLU A 4 4.71 2.92 -3.60
C GLU A 4 5.66 1.86 -3.07
N LEU A 5 6.48 1.30 -3.96
CA LEU A 5 7.51 0.32 -3.64
C LEU A 5 8.84 0.80 -4.19
N TRP A 6 9.80 1.05 -3.31
CA TRP A 6 11.15 1.47 -3.69
C TRP A 6 12.22 0.71 -2.93
N ARG A 7 13.43 0.68 -3.47
CA ARG A 7 14.58 0.06 -2.81
C ARG A 7 15.02 0.95 -1.65
N GLN A 8 15.18 0.36 -0.46
CA GLN A 8 15.64 1.08 0.74
C GLN A 8 17.13 0.81 1.02
N THR A 9 17.57 -0.43 0.84
CA THR A 9 18.96 -0.86 0.97
C THR A 9 19.28 -1.91 -0.09
N ASP A 10 20.50 -2.46 -0.09
CA ASP A 10 20.84 -3.53 -1.02
C ASP A 10 19.99 -4.79 -0.82
N ALA A 11 19.54 -5.09 0.40
CA ALA A 11 18.78 -6.29 0.72
C ALA A 11 17.30 -6.03 1.07
N THR A 12 16.86 -4.77 1.07
CA THR A 12 15.50 -4.42 1.52
C THR A 12 14.81 -3.39 0.64
N PHE A 13 13.50 -3.49 0.60
CA PHE A 13 12.58 -2.55 -0.04
C PHE A 13 11.67 -1.92 1.01
N ALA A 14 11.12 -0.77 0.67
CA ALA A 14 10.07 -0.10 1.43
C ALA A 14 8.77 -0.16 0.64
N LEU A 15 7.71 -0.66 1.27
CA LEU A 15 6.35 -0.61 0.73
C LEU A 15 5.53 0.38 1.54
N TYR A 16 5.08 1.46 0.90
CA TYR A 16 4.12 2.42 1.45
C TYR A 16 2.70 2.10 0.97
N LEU A 17 1.72 2.24 1.87
CA LEU A 17 0.29 2.21 1.54
C LEU A 17 -0.44 3.33 2.29
N ASP A 18 -1.28 4.07 1.55
CA ASP A 18 -2.27 4.97 2.14
C ASP A 18 -3.28 4.19 3.00
N SER A 19 -3.75 4.82 4.09
CA SER A 19 -4.65 4.19 5.08
C SER A 19 -6.03 3.84 4.52
N ILE A 20 -6.40 4.41 3.36
CA ILE A 20 -7.63 4.06 2.63
C ILE A 20 -7.64 2.58 2.19
N HIS A 21 -6.46 1.97 2.00
CA HIS A 21 -6.31 0.56 1.59
C HIS A 21 -6.34 -0.38 2.80
N TYR A 22 -7.33 -0.19 3.68
CA TYR A 22 -7.44 -0.88 4.97
C TYR A 22 -7.45 -2.41 4.84
N ARG A 23 -7.99 -2.96 3.75
CA ARG A 23 -8.06 -4.40 3.49
C ARG A 23 -6.66 -4.98 3.26
N GLU A 24 -5.85 -4.33 2.43
CA GLU A 24 -4.48 -4.70 2.10
C GLU A 24 -3.59 -4.56 3.32
N ILE A 25 -3.72 -3.47 4.06
CA ILE A 25 -3.02 -3.24 5.33
C ILE A 25 -3.33 -4.37 6.33
N ARG A 26 -4.60 -4.72 6.51
CA ARG A 26 -5.02 -5.82 7.39
C ARG A 26 -4.44 -7.16 6.94
N ASN A 27 -4.44 -7.43 5.63
CA ASN A 27 -3.90 -8.67 5.08
C ASN A 27 -2.39 -8.78 5.28
N ILE A 28 -1.64 -7.69 5.08
CA ILE A 28 -0.20 -7.67 5.36
C ILE A 28 0.04 -7.98 6.84
N LYS A 29 -0.60 -7.25 7.76
CA LYS A 29 -0.45 -7.45 9.21
C LYS A 29 -0.79 -8.88 9.68
N ARG A 30 -1.67 -9.59 8.97
CA ARG A 30 -2.08 -10.97 9.32
C ARG A 30 -1.21 -12.06 8.70
N SER A 31 -0.73 -11.84 7.48
CA SER A 31 -0.14 -12.90 6.64
C SER A 31 1.35 -12.71 6.39
N ARG A 32 1.91 -11.57 6.76
CA ARG A 32 3.30 -11.19 6.49
C ARG A 32 3.95 -10.77 7.78
N ASP A 33 5.10 -11.35 8.07
CA ASP A 33 5.98 -10.95 9.17
C ASP A 33 6.87 -9.76 8.76
N TRP A 34 6.26 -8.74 8.14
CA TRP A 34 6.96 -7.55 7.68
C TRP A 34 6.90 -6.47 8.74
N TYR A 35 8.05 -5.85 9.02
CA TYR A 35 8.15 -4.83 10.05
C TYR A 35 7.60 -3.49 9.56
N VAL A 36 6.72 -2.86 10.34
CA VAL A 36 6.32 -1.47 10.12
C VAL A 36 7.49 -0.57 10.55
N ILE A 37 7.98 0.26 9.65
CA ILE A 37 9.13 1.15 9.88
C ILE A 37 8.73 2.62 9.95
N ALA A 38 7.55 2.98 9.44
CA ALA A 38 7.00 4.33 9.61
C ALA A 38 5.47 4.29 9.66
N THR A 39 4.90 5.20 10.46
CA THR A 39 3.46 5.49 10.50
C THR A 39 3.27 6.97 10.21
N TYR A 40 2.54 7.29 9.15
CA TYR A 40 2.29 8.66 8.71
C TYR A 40 0.98 9.15 9.32
N GLN A 41 1.01 10.33 9.92
CA GLN A 41 -0.15 10.94 10.57
C GLN A 41 -0.38 12.37 10.06
N LYS A 42 -1.65 12.75 9.92
CA LYS A 42 -2.09 14.11 9.60
C LYS A 42 -3.30 14.43 10.47
N ASN A 43 -3.26 15.55 11.19
CA ASN A 43 -4.34 16.01 12.07
C ASN A 43 -4.82 14.92 13.07
N GLY A 44 -3.87 14.19 13.67
CA GLY A 44 -4.15 13.11 14.62
C GLY A 44 -4.73 11.82 14.00
N ARG A 45 -4.80 11.72 12.67
CA ARG A 45 -5.29 10.52 11.96
C ARG A 45 -4.15 9.84 11.20
N VAL A 46 -4.12 8.51 11.22
CA VAL A 46 -3.17 7.72 10.41
C VAL A 46 -3.57 7.82 8.93
N VAL A 47 -2.67 8.33 8.11
CA VAL A 47 -2.86 8.50 6.66
C VAL A 47 -2.10 7.47 5.84
N GLY A 48 -1.11 6.79 6.42
CA GLY A 48 -0.37 5.76 5.71
C GLY A 48 0.57 4.97 6.61
N LEU A 49 1.02 3.83 6.11
CA LEU A 49 1.95 2.93 6.78
C LEU A 49 3.04 2.51 5.79
N GLN A 50 4.25 2.32 6.32
CA GLN A 50 5.39 1.81 5.55
C GLN A 50 5.96 0.57 6.21
N TRP A 51 6.20 -0.46 5.38
CA TRP A 51 6.84 -1.70 5.78
C TRP A 51 8.24 -1.83 5.19
N ARG A 52 9.14 -2.45 5.95
CA ARG A 52 10.40 -2.99 5.43
C ARG A 52 10.14 -4.38 4.88
N ILE A 53 10.53 -4.59 3.63
CA ILE A 53 10.34 -5.82 2.88
C ILE A 53 11.73 -6.42 2.61
N PRO A 54 12.00 -7.66 3.01
CA PRO A 54 13.24 -8.32 2.61
C PRO A 54 13.22 -8.66 1.12
N GLU A 55 14.37 -8.69 0.45
CA GLU A 55 14.48 -8.93 -0.99
C GLU A 55 13.74 -10.19 -1.46
N LYS A 56 13.78 -11.28 -0.67
CA LYS A 56 13.03 -12.53 -0.93
C LYS A 56 11.53 -12.32 -1.16
N ASP A 57 10.97 -11.27 -0.58
CA ASP A 57 9.55 -10.93 -0.63
C ASP A 57 9.23 -9.82 -1.63
N TYR A 58 10.22 -9.34 -2.39
CA TYR A 58 10.04 -8.28 -3.39
C TYR A 58 8.88 -8.56 -4.35
N ARG A 59 8.79 -9.79 -4.87
CA ARG A 59 7.72 -10.18 -5.80
C ARG A 59 6.33 -10.12 -5.15
N ALA A 60 6.23 -10.46 -3.86
CA ALA A 60 4.98 -10.36 -3.12
C ALA A 60 4.57 -8.90 -2.91
N ALA A 61 5.50 -8.05 -2.49
CA ALA A 61 5.26 -6.61 -2.33
C ALA A 61 4.88 -5.96 -3.66
N LYS A 62 5.56 -6.28 -4.77
CA LYS A 62 5.23 -5.75 -6.10
C LYS A 62 3.83 -6.15 -6.57
N ARG A 63 3.36 -7.36 -6.24
CA ARG A 63 1.96 -7.76 -6.53
C ARG A 63 0.94 -6.98 -5.72
N ILE A 64 1.27 -6.55 -4.51
CA ILE A 64 0.40 -5.72 -3.69
C ILE A 64 0.35 -4.31 -4.28
N GLU A 65 1.51 -3.71 -4.54
CA GLU A 65 1.63 -2.37 -5.14
C GLU A 65 0.86 -2.27 -6.46
N LYS A 66 1.07 -3.22 -7.39
CA LYS A 66 0.31 -3.27 -8.64
C LYS A 66 -1.19 -3.37 -8.44
N ARG A 67 -1.65 -4.20 -7.50
CA ARG A 67 -3.08 -4.43 -7.25
C ARG A 67 -3.75 -3.17 -6.71
N VAL A 68 -3.12 -2.54 -5.72
CA VAL A 68 -3.61 -1.30 -5.12
C VAL A 68 -3.70 -0.21 -6.18
N ASN A 69 -2.63 -0.01 -6.95
CA ASN A 69 -2.62 1.00 -7.99
C ASN A 69 -3.61 0.69 -9.11
N LYS A 70 -3.83 -0.58 -9.47
CA LYS A 70 -4.87 -0.96 -10.45
C LYS A 70 -6.29 -0.61 -9.96
N SER A 71 -6.62 -0.93 -8.71
CA SER A 71 -7.93 -0.62 -8.14
C SER A 71 -8.23 0.89 -8.11
N VAL A 72 -7.20 1.73 -7.99
CA VAL A 72 -7.36 3.19 -8.07
C VAL A 72 -7.80 3.63 -9.47
N HIS A 73 -7.29 3.01 -10.53
CA HIS A 73 -7.68 3.36 -11.90
C HIS A 73 -9.15 2.97 -12.18
N GLU A 74 -9.60 1.81 -11.69
CA GLU A 74 -10.99 1.35 -11.87
C GLU A 74 -12.02 2.25 -11.15
N ILE A 75 -11.66 2.85 -10.01
CA ILE A 75 -12.53 3.79 -9.27
C ILE A 75 -12.63 5.15 -9.96
N VAL A 76 -11.56 5.59 -10.65
CA VAL A 76 -11.56 6.86 -11.39
C VAL A 76 -12.34 6.75 -12.70
N GLU A 77 -12.43 5.56 -13.28
CA GLU A 77 -13.13 5.31 -14.55
C GLU A 77 -14.64 5.09 -14.42
N THR A 78 -15.24 5.14 -13.21
CA THR A 78 -16.70 5.08 -13.09
C THR A 78 -17.28 6.49 -13.29
N PRO A 79 -17.96 6.80 -14.41
CA PRO A 79 -18.71 8.04 -14.50
C PRO A 79 -19.84 7.93 -13.50
N SER A 80 -20.03 8.96 -12.68
CA SER A 80 -21.28 9.15 -11.95
C SER A 80 -22.41 9.10 -12.98
N LEU A 81 -23.21 8.03 -12.94
CA LEU A 81 -24.49 8.01 -13.63
C LEU A 81 -25.36 9.08 -12.96
N ASP A 82 -25.36 10.28 -13.55
CA ASP A 82 -26.42 11.25 -13.40
C ASP A 82 -27.71 10.61 -13.94
N THR A 83 -28.45 9.95 -13.06
CA THR A 83 -29.88 9.76 -13.24
C THR A 83 -30.57 11.05 -12.79
N GLY A 84 -30.72 11.97 -13.76
CA GLY A 84 -31.74 13.03 -13.72
C GLY A 84 -33.11 12.49 -14.11
#